data_AF-A0AAV8YHY1-F1
#
_entry.id   AF-A0AAV8YHY1-F1
#
_cell.length_a   1.000
_cell.length_b   1.000
_cell.length_c   1.000
_cell.angle_alpha   90.00
_cell.angle_beta   90.00
_cell.angle_gamma   90.00
#
_symmetry.space_group_name_H-M   'P 1'
#
loop_
_entity.id
_entity.type
_entity.pdbx_description
1 polymer ?
#
loop_
_entity_poly.entity_id
_entity_poly.type
_entity_poly.pdbx_seq_one_letter_code
_entity_poly.pdbx_strand_id
1 'polypeptide(L)'
;MLTYRFFRLTPVYLFVLGVNEIVLRYIHNDSVFSPAIIDHVTCANYWWRNALYINNFFPQHEFCMLWSWYVANDTQFYIITSVMLLVAVRGSKHVIYVGVSIGVLMLSSWIATFIIAMKWDYVARVEEPFALFDQLYDKPWLRIGPYLIGIMAGYMLFRVNCKISMSPVIVAVGWVLSLACLGSLVYGLGREGLVVPASAFYAALGHTAWGLSLAWITVACCTGYGGPLNAFLSCKLFLPFSRLTYCAYLIHPVIMCFTSFALDGSLHLHNYMAIVIFCGNAVLSFLCAFGISIAFEAPVVNLLKIILA
;
A
#
# COMPACT_ATOMS: atom_id res chain seq x y z
N MET A 1 -8.42 -20.22 0.59
CA MET A 1 -8.29 -18.75 0.48
C MET A 1 -6.83 -18.29 0.50
N LEU A 2 -6.06 -18.62 1.55
CA LEU A 2 -4.64 -18.25 1.65
C LEU A 2 -3.78 -18.82 0.52
N THR A 3 -3.90 -20.13 0.27
CA THR A 3 -3.18 -20.82 -0.81
C THR A 3 -3.50 -20.23 -2.19
N TYR A 4 -4.79 -20.01 -2.48
CA TYR A 4 -5.22 -19.37 -3.73
C TYR A 4 -4.59 -17.99 -3.93
N ARG A 5 -4.59 -17.14 -2.87
CA ARG A 5 -3.98 -15.80 -2.96
C ARG A 5 -2.49 -15.88 -3.21
N PHE A 6 -1.78 -16.74 -2.48
CA PHE A 6 -0.35 -16.94 -2.64
C PHE A 6 -0.01 -17.36 -4.08
N PHE A 7 -0.58 -18.46 -4.56
CA PHE A 7 -0.30 -18.95 -5.92
C PHE A 7 -0.71 -17.98 -7.01
N ARG A 8 -1.76 -17.17 -6.82
CA ARG A 8 -2.14 -16.12 -7.78
C ARG A 8 -1.09 -15.00 -7.88
N LEU A 9 -0.56 -14.52 -6.76
CA LEU A 9 0.27 -13.31 -6.71
C LEU A 9 1.76 -13.60 -6.97
N THR A 10 2.27 -14.72 -6.48
CA THR A 10 3.71 -15.03 -6.52
C THR A 10 4.32 -15.10 -7.93
N PRO A 11 3.68 -15.70 -8.95
CA PRO A 11 4.31 -15.82 -10.28
C PRO A 11 4.61 -14.47 -10.93
N VAL A 12 3.66 -13.53 -10.84
CA VAL A 12 3.85 -12.16 -11.34
C VAL A 12 4.96 -11.46 -10.57
N TYR A 13 4.99 -11.62 -9.24
CA TYR A 13 6.00 -10.98 -8.40
C TYR A 13 7.41 -11.48 -8.72
N LEU A 14 7.60 -12.79 -8.88
CA LEU A 14 8.90 -13.37 -9.25
C LEU A 14 9.33 -12.96 -10.66
N PHE A 15 8.39 -12.88 -11.60
CA PHE A 15 8.70 -12.38 -12.94
C PHE A 15 9.22 -10.94 -12.90
N VAL A 16 8.50 -10.04 -12.23
CA VAL A 16 8.92 -8.63 -12.13
C VAL A 16 10.22 -8.49 -11.34
N LEU A 17 10.48 -9.35 -10.36
CA LEU A 17 11.76 -9.41 -9.66
C LEU A 17 12.91 -9.71 -10.62
N GLY A 18 12.76 -10.71 -11.48
CA GLY A 18 13.76 -11.01 -12.51
C GLY A 18 13.94 -9.85 -13.50
N VAL A 19 12.85 -9.21 -13.94
CA VAL A 19 12.90 -8.03 -14.80
C VAL A 19 13.67 -6.89 -14.12
N ASN A 20 13.42 -6.63 -12.84
CA ASN A 20 14.11 -5.60 -12.07
C ASN A 20 15.62 -5.85 -12.01
N GLU A 21 16.03 -7.09 -11.75
CA GLU A 21 17.45 -7.46 -11.73
C GLU A 21 18.13 -7.22 -13.09
N ILE A 22 17.49 -7.65 -14.19
CA ILE A 22 18.03 -7.49 -15.55
C ILE A 22 18.14 -5.99 -15.90
N VAL A 23 17.07 -5.23 -15.67
CA VAL A 23 17.01 -3.80 -15.98
C VAL A 23 18.06 -3.02 -15.19
N LEU A 24 18.25 -3.33 -13.91
CA LEU A 24 19.24 -2.62 -13.09
C LEU A 24 20.68 -3.00 -13.43
N ARG A 25 20.95 -4.24 -13.86
CA ARG A 25 22.26 -4.61 -14.42
C ARG A 25 22.56 -3.86 -15.72
N TYR A 26 21.57 -3.73 -16.60
CA TYR A 26 21.68 -2.94 -17.84
C TYR A 26 21.97 -1.47 -17.52
N ILE A 27 21.15 -0.84 -16.67
CA ILE A 27 21.35 0.55 -16.25
C ILE A 27 22.74 0.75 -15.64
N HIS A 28 23.19 -0.15 -14.77
CA HIS A 28 24.51 -0.02 -14.14
C HIS A 28 25.67 -0.01 -15.15
N ASN A 29 25.56 -0.78 -16.24
CA ASN A 29 26.62 -0.89 -17.24
C ASN A 29 26.57 0.22 -18.29
N ASP A 30 25.37 0.65 -18.69
CA ASP A 30 25.18 1.51 -19.87
C ASP A 30 24.81 2.97 -19.53
N SER A 31 24.31 3.24 -18.32
CA SER A 31 23.90 4.59 -17.92
C SER A 31 25.08 5.46 -17.50
N VAL A 32 25.01 6.75 -17.87
CA VAL A 32 25.91 7.80 -17.35
C VAL A 32 25.71 8.02 -15.84
N PHE A 33 24.50 7.77 -15.35
CA PHE A 33 24.12 7.93 -13.96
C PHE A 33 24.08 6.58 -13.23
N SER A 34 24.66 6.52 -12.03
CA SER A 34 24.56 5.34 -11.17
C SER A 34 23.38 5.47 -10.18
N PRO A 35 22.41 4.55 -10.18
CA PRO A 35 21.35 4.54 -9.18
C PRO A 35 21.93 4.23 -7.80
N ALA A 36 21.40 4.87 -6.75
CA ALA A 36 21.73 4.52 -5.36
C ALA A 36 21.22 3.11 -4.98
N ILE A 37 20.29 2.56 -5.77
CA ILE A 37 19.72 1.23 -5.60
C ILE A 37 20.69 0.19 -6.16
N ILE A 38 21.17 -0.71 -5.31
CA ILE A 38 22.15 -1.76 -5.63
C ILE A 38 21.53 -3.14 -5.88
N ASP A 39 20.26 -3.17 -6.30
CA ASP A 39 19.50 -4.39 -6.57
C ASP A 39 20.20 -5.34 -7.56
N HIS A 40 21.05 -4.82 -8.47
CA HIS A 40 21.86 -5.62 -9.40
C HIS A 40 22.83 -6.60 -8.70
N VAL A 41 23.15 -6.36 -7.41
CA VAL A 41 23.94 -7.25 -6.55
C VAL A 41 23.06 -7.95 -5.52
N THR A 42 22.19 -7.22 -4.82
CA THR A 42 21.44 -7.76 -3.67
C THR A 42 20.38 -8.77 -4.10
N CYS A 43 19.73 -8.58 -5.26
CA CYS A 43 18.69 -9.49 -5.74
C CYS A 43 19.21 -10.91 -5.96
N ALA A 44 20.41 -11.09 -6.52
CA ALA A 44 20.99 -12.40 -6.75
C ALA A 44 21.16 -13.23 -5.44
N ASN A 45 21.42 -12.55 -4.32
CA ASN A 45 21.65 -13.19 -3.02
C ASN A 45 20.36 -13.36 -2.20
N TYR A 46 19.41 -12.42 -2.33
CA TYR A 46 18.29 -12.28 -1.40
C TYR A 46 16.88 -12.40 -2.04
N TRP A 47 16.78 -12.73 -3.34
CA TRP A 47 15.49 -12.89 -4.04
C TRP A 47 14.50 -13.83 -3.34
N TRP A 48 14.99 -14.87 -2.65
CA TRP A 48 14.15 -15.85 -1.96
C TRP A 48 13.34 -15.22 -0.81
N ARG A 49 13.83 -14.12 -0.21
CA ARG A 49 13.10 -13.39 0.84
C ARG A 49 11.84 -12.73 0.31
N ASN A 50 11.87 -12.27 -0.94
CA ASN A 50 10.73 -11.72 -1.65
C ASN A 50 9.73 -12.83 -1.99
N ALA A 51 10.21 -13.99 -2.46
CA ALA A 51 9.37 -15.15 -2.74
C ALA A 51 8.56 -15.61 -1.51
N LEU A 52 9.15 -15.47 -0.32
CA LEU A 52 8.53 -15.82 0.96
C LEU A 52 7.74 -14.69 1.63
N TYR A 53 7.71 -13.47 1.04
CA TYR A 53 7.06 -12.29 1.63
C TYR A 53 7.57 -11.91 3.03
N ILE A 54 8.88 -12.03 3.25
CA ILE A 54 9.55 -11.73 4.54
C ILE A 54 10.67 -10.69 4.42
N ASN A 55 10.83 -10.07 3.25
CA ASN A 55 11.90 -9.12 2.98
C ASN A 55 11.87 -7.90 3.93
N ASN A 56 10.69 -7.45 4.37
CA ASN A 56 10.50 -6.36 5.33
C ASN A 56 11.08 -6.58 6.74
N PHE A 57 11.45 -7.82 7.11
CA PHE A 57 12.09 -8.09 8.40
C PHE A 57 13.60 -7.86 8.41
N PHE A 58 14.19 -7.69 7.22
CA PHE A 58 15.62 -7.47 7.07
C PHE A 58 15.94 -5.97 6.97
N PRO A 59 17.22 -5.59 7.02
CA PRO A 59 17.64 -4.20 6.78
C PRO A 59 17.43 -3.78 5.32
N GLN A 60 17.10 -2.51 5.07
CA GLN A 60 16.82 -1.93 3.75
C GLN A 60 17.96 -2.16 2.75
N HIS A 61 19.22 -2.07 3.18
CA HIS A 61 20.37 -2.24 2.27
C HIS A 61 20.50 -3.66 1.70
N GLU A 62 19.78 -4.64 2.26
CA GLU A 62 19.70 -6.01 1.74
C GLU A 62 18.43 -6.26 0.91
N PHE A 63 17.61 -5.23 0.69
CA PHE A 63 16.37 -5.40 -0.08
C PHE A 63 16.69 -5.68 -1.55
N CYS A 64 15.76 -6.41 -2.16
CA CYS A 64 15.62 -6.52 -3.60
C CYS A 64 14.23 -5.96 -3.93
N MET A 65 14.13 -5.00 -4.85
CA MET A 65 12.92 -4.22 -5.10
C MET A 65 12.43 -3.50 -3.85
N LEU A 66 12.95 -2.31 -3.58
CA LEU A 66 12.66 -1.52 -2.37
C LEU A 66 11.16 -1.52 -2.04
N TRP A 67 10.28 -1.16 -2.99
CA TRP A 67 8.83 -1.04 -2.79
C TRP A 67 8.13 -2.32 -2.34
N SER A 68 8.75 -3.48 -2.54
CA SER A 68 8.11 -4.76 -2.28
C SER A 68 7.86 -5.07 -0.79
N TRP A 69 8.41 -4.28 0.14
CA TRP A 69 8.05 -4.31 1.57
C TRP A 69 6.54 -4.23 1.80
N TYR A 70 5.82 -3.49 0.95
CA TYR A 70 4.37 -3.33 1.03
C TYR A 70 3.65 -4.65 0.73
N VAL A 71 4.12 -5.40 -0.27
CA VAL A 71 3.50 -6.68 -0.65
C VAL A 71 3.71 -7.72 0.45
N ALA A 72 4.88 -7.69 1.10
CA ALA A 72 5.12 -8.48 2.30
C ALA A 72 4.18 -8.11 3.45
N ASN A 73 4.08 -6.81 3.78
CA ASN A 73 3.15 -6.32 4.79
C ASN A 73 1.70 -6.73 4.51
N ASP A 74 1.21 -6.54 3.28
CA ASP A 74 -0.16 -6.89 2.89
C ASP A 74 -0.43 -8.40 3.03
N THR A 75 0.54 -9.25 2.66
CA THR A 75 0.42 -10.71 2.83
C THR A 75 0.39 -11.10 4.31
N GLN A 76 1.27 -10.52 5.12
CA GLN A 76 1.33 -10.75 6.57
C GLN A 76 0.03 -10.31 7.26
N PHE A 77 -0.47 -9.12 6.95
CA PHE A 77 -1.73 -8.60 7.47
C PHE A 77 -2.91 -9.45 7.03
N TYR A 78 -2.92 -9.93 5.79
CA TYR A 78 -3.96 -10.82 5.30
C TYR A 78 -4.00 -12.14 6.09
N ILE A 79 -2.84 -12.72 6.42
CA ILE A 79 -2.78 -13.94 7.23
C ILE A 79 -3.36 -13.68 8.63
N ILE A 80 -2.86 -12.65 9.32
CA ILE A 80 -3.30 -12.28 10.69
C ILE A 80 -4.81 -12.04 10.72
N THR A 81 -5.31 -11.21 9.81
CA THR A 81 -6.72 -10.81 9.81
C THR A 81 -7.66 -11.90 9.31
N SER A 82 -7.21 -12.79 8.42
CA SER A 82 -7.98 -13.98 8.03
C SER A 82 -8.24 -14.87 9.24
N VAL A 83 -7.22 -15.10 10.09
CA VAL A 83 -7.38 -15.84 11.34
C VAL A 83 -8.33 -15.12 12.30
N MET A 84 -8.19 -13.80 12.46
CA MET A 84 -9.09 -13.01 13.29
C MET A 84 -10.55 -13.10 12.82
N LEU A 85 -10.81 -13.01 11.52
CA LEU A 85 -12.14 -13.15 10.95
C LEU A 85 -12.73 -14.54 11.16
N LEU A 86 -11.93 -15.60 10.98
CA LEU A 86 -12.36 -16.97 11.26
C LEU A 86 -12.77 -17.17 12.72
N VAL A 87 -12.08 -16.51 13.67
CA VAL A 87 -12.45 -16.51 15.09
C VAL A 87 -13.72 -15.69 15.32
N ALA A 88 -13.83 -14.49 14.73
CA ALA A 88 -14.98 -13.60 14.91
C ALA A 88 -16.31 -14.25 14.48
N VAL A 89 -16.30 -15.07 13.43
CA VAL A 89 -17.49 -15.75 12.90
C VAL A 89 -18.00 -16.86 13.84
N ARG A 90 -17.18 -17.40 14.74
CA ARG A 90 -17.58 -18.51 15.64
C ARG A 90 -18.61 -18.12 16.70
N GLY A 91 -18.81 -16.84 16.99
CA GLY A 91 -19.89 -16.38 17.86
C GLY A 91 -19.67 -15.00 18.48
N SER A 92 -20.71 -14.43 19.08
CA SER A 92 -20.69 -13.03 19.57
C SER A 92 -19.61 -12.74 20.62
N LYS A 93 -19.28 -13.70 21.50
CA LYS A 93 -18.18 -13.54 22.47
C LYS A 93 -16.81 -13.43 21.77
N HIS A 94 -16.62 -14.17 20.68
CA HIS A 94 -15.38 -14.15 19.91
C HIS A 94 -15.19 -12.84 19.15
N VAL A 95 -16.28 -12.19 18.73
CA VAL A 95 -16.23 -10.83 18.15
C VAL A 95 -15.63 -9.84 19.16
N ILE A 96 -16.01 -9.95 20.43
CA ILE A 96 -15.46 -9.08 21.49
C ILE A 96 -13.96 -9.35 21.66
N TYR A 97 -13.53 -10.61 21.74
CA TYR A 97 -12.10 -10.95 21.84
C TYR A 97 -11.29 -10.43 20.66
N VAL A 98 -11.82 -10.56 19.43
CA VAL A 98 -11.18 -10.02 18.24
C VAL A 98 -11.13 -8.49 18.29
N GLY A 99 -12.22 -7.82 18.70
CA GLY A 99 -12.25 -6.37 18.87
C GLY A 99 -11.22 -5.86 19.87
N VAL A 100 -11.08 -6.54 21.02
CA VAL A 100 -10.04 -6.24 22.02
C VAL A 100 -8.65 -6.45 21.42
N SER A 101 -8.41 -7.55 20.71
CA SER A 101 -7.12 -7.80 20.08
C SER A 101 -6.73 -6.74 19.04
N ILE A 102 -7.70 -6.27 18.24
CA ILE A 102 -7.50 -5.18 17.29
C ILE A 102 -7.13 -3.89 18.03
N GLY A 103 -7.86 -3.55 19.10
CA GLY A 103 -7.56 -2.37 19.92
C GLY A 103 -6.15 -2.42 20.52
N VAL A 104 -5.73 -3.57 21.04
CA VAL A 104 -4.38 -3.77 21.59
C VAL A 104 -3.31 -3.64 20.50
N LEU A 105 -3.51 -4.24 19.32
CA LEU A 105 -2.56 -4.12 18.21
C LEU A 105 -2.45 -2.68 17.69
N MET A 106 -3.57 -1.96 17.61
CA MET A 106 -3.56 -0.56 17.19
C MET A 106 -2.87 0.34 18.21
N LEU A 107 -3.20 0.21 19.49
CA LEU A 107 -2.57 1.00 20.56
C LEU A 107 -1.07 0.72 20.64
N SER A 108 -0.66 -0.55 20.60
CA SER A 108 0.76 -0.91 20.61
C SER A 108 1.50 -0.39 19.39
N SER A 109 0.87 -0.43 18.21
CA SER A 109 1.40 0.18 16.98
C SER A 109 1.62 1.69 17.14
N TRP A 110 0.61 2.44 17.60
CA TRP A 110 0.73 3.88 17.79
C TRP A 110 1.79 4.26 18.83
N ILE A 111 1.83 3.55 19.96
CA ILE A 111 2.81 3.79 21.02
C ILE A 111 4.22 3.48 20.50
N ALA A 112 4.41 2.36 19.79
CA ALA A 112 5.71 2.01 19.21
C ALA A 112 6.17 3.06 18.19
N THR A 113 5.29 3.46 17.27
CA THR A 113 5.60 4.50 16.27
C THR A 113 5.96 5.83 16.94
N PHE A 114 5.21 6.23 17.96
CA PHE A 114 5.49 7.47 18.71
C PHE A 114 6.85 7.42 19.41
N ILE A 115 7.15 6.32 20.13
CA ILE A 115 8.43 6.17 20.84
C ILE A 115 9.60 6.16 19.87
N ILE A 116 9.49 5.43 18.75
CA ILE A 116 10.56 5.36 17.76
C ILE A 116 10.75 6.73 17.11
N ALA A 117 9.67 7.43 16.73
CA ALA A 117 9.77 8.76 16.15
C ALA A 117 10.43 9.78 17.09
N MET A 118 10.10 9.72 18.39
CA MET A 118 10.74 10.56 19.41
C MET A 118 12.22 10.19 19.64
N LYS A 119 12.56 8.90 19.60
CA LYS A 119 13.94 8.42 19.83
C LYS A 119 14.91 8.88 18.74
N TRP A 120 14.42 9.00 17.51
CA TRP A 120 15.24 9.31 16.32
C TRP A 120 15.02 10.74 15.82
N ASP A 121 14.42 11.61 16.62
CA ASP A 121 14.14 13.02 16.28
C ASP A 121 13.46 13.18 14.91
N TYR A 122 12.45 12.36 14.64
CA TYR A 122 11.78 12.34 13.35
C TYR A 122 11.05 13.66 13.06
N VAL A 123 11.30 14.22 11.88
CA VAL A 123 10.64 15.42 11.36
C VAL A 123 9.85 15.04 10.11
N ALA A 124 8.52 15.11 10.19
CA ALA A 124 7.63 14.88 9.07
C ALA A 124 7.64 16.11 8.15
N ARG A 125 8.09 15.93 6.91
CA ARG A 125 8.15 16.97 5.87
C ARG A 125 7.99 16.38 4.48
N VAL A 126 7.55 17.21 3.53
CA VAL A 126 7.28 16.79 2.14
C VAL A 126 8.56 16.40 1.38
N GLU A 127 9.69 17.04 1.69
CA GLU A 127 10.95 16.86 0.96
C GLU A 127 11.64 15.51 1.24
N GLU A 128 11.40 14.92 2.41
CA GLU A 128 12.03 13.67 2.86
C GLU A 128 10.98 12.63 3.29
N PRO A 129 10.11 12.17 2.36
CA PRO A 129 9.00 11.26 2.70
C PRO A 129 9.45 9.87 3.14
N PHE A 130 10.71 9.51 2.86
CA PHE A 130 11.32 8.23 3.21
C PHE A 130 12.39 8.35 4.31
N ALA A 131 12.43 9.46 5.05
CA ALA A 131 13.29 9.57 6.22
C ALA A 131 12.98 8.45 7.24
N LEU A 132 14.04 7.86 7.82
CA LEU A 132 13.95 6.73 8.75
C LEU A 132 13.19 5.52 8.17
N PHE A 133 13.47 5.17 6.91
CA PHE A 133 12.76 4.10 6.20
C PHE A 133 12.79 2.77 6.97
N ASP A 134 13.98 2.34 7.42
CA ASP A 134 14.19 1.11 8.19
C ASP A 134 13.54 1.13 9.58
N GLN A 135 13.46 2.30 10.21
CA GLN A 135 13.03 2.42 11.59
C GLN A 135 11.51 2.64 11.71
N LEU A 136 10.91 3.36 10.76
CA LEU A 136 9.53 3.82 10.83
C LEU A 136 8.65 3.40 9.64
N TYR A 137 9.23 3.12 8.47
CA TYR A 137 8.45 3.05 7.24
C TYR A 137 8.05 1.64 6.85
N ASP A 138 9.01 0.72 6.75
CA ASP A 138 8.83 -0.61 6.18
C ASP A 138 8.21 -1.63 7.15
N LYS A 139 8.37 -1.43 8.46
CA LYS A 139 8.02 -2.42 9.48
C LYS A 139 6.50 -2.63 9.64
N PRO A 140 6.03 -3.91 9.67
CA PRO A 140 4.60 -4.23 9.67
C PRO A 140 3.87 -3.71 10.91
N TRP A 141 4.52 -3.78 12.09
CA TRP A 141 3.90 -3.37 13.36
C TRP A 141 3.63 -1.87 13.45
N LEU A 142 4.23 -1.03 12.59
CA LEU A 142 3.98 0.42 12.56
C LEU A 142 2.91 0.81 11.51
N ARG A 143 2.55 -0.13 10.62
CA ARG A 143 1.73 0.11 9.42
C ARG A 143 0.40 -0.65 9.41
N ILE A 144 0.11 -1.45 10.43
CA ILE A 144 -1.07 -2.34 10.48
C ILE A 144 -2.41 -1.59 10.64
N GLY A 145 -2.40 -0.37 11.21
CA GLY A 145 -3.60 0.39 11.58
C GLY A 145 -4.69 0.52 10.48
N PRO A 146 -4.38 1.06 9.28
CA PRO A 146 -5.36 1.19 8.19
C PRO A 146 -5.99 -0.14 7.79
N TYR A 147 -5.20 -1.22 7.82
CA TYR A 147 -5.67 -2.56 7.47
C TYR A 147 -6.73 -3.06 8.46
N LEU A 148 -6.49 -2.86 9.77
CA LEU A 148 -7.44 -3.24 10.82
C LEU A 148 -8.74 -2.43 10.75
N ILE A 149 -8.64 -1.12 10.47
CA ILE A 149 -9.81 -0.27 10.25
C ILE A 149 -10.63 -0.77 9.06
N GLY A 150 -9.98 -1.13 7.95
CA GLY A 150 -10.65 -1.68 6.77
C GLY A 150 -11.38 -2.99 7.07
N ILE A 151 -10.76 -3.91 7.82
CA ILE A 151 -11.39 -5.17 8.23
C ILE A 151 -12.58 -4.93 9.16
N MET A 152 -12.46 -4.01 10.12
CA MET A 152 -13.55 -3.64 11.01
C MET A 152 -14.75 -3.07 10.23
N ALA A 153 -14.50 -2.14 9.31
CA ALA A 153 -15.54 -1.56 8.46
C ALA A 153 -16.19 -2.61 7.56
N GLY A 154 -15.40 -3.48 6.93
CA GLY A 154 -15.90 -4.57 6.09
C GLY A 154 -16.75 -5.57 6.86
N TYR A 155 -16.31 -5.98 8.06
CA TYR A 155 -17.08 -6.88 8.92
C TYR A 155 -18.40 -6.24 9.39
N MET A 156 -18.38 -4.95 9.76
CA MET A 156 -19.58 -4.20 10.12
C MET A 156 -20.58 -4.17 8.95
N LEU A 157 -20.13 -3.82 7.74
CA LEU A 157 -20.96 -3.77 6.53
C LEU A 157 -21.56 -5.13 6.19
N PHE A 158 -20.78 -6.21 6.35
CA PHE A 158 -21.27 -7.58 6.17
C PHE A 158 -22.41 -7.92 7.16
N ARG A 159 -22.26 -7.58 8.44
CA ARG A 159 -23.28 -7.88 9.47
C ARG A 159 -24.60 -7.16 9.27
N VAL A 160 -24.55 -5.93 8.75
CA VAL A 160 -25.73 -5.10 8.50
C VAL A 160 -26.25 -5.23 7.06
N ASN A 161 -25.65 -6.08 6.23
CA ASN A 161 -25.98 -6.24 4.80
C ASN A 161 -26.04 -4.90 4.05
N CYS A 162 -25.13 -3.97 4.36
CA CYS A 162 -25.10 -2.61 3.82
C CYS A 162 -26.39 -1.80 4.03
N LYS A 163 -27.26 -2.19 4.96
CA LYS A 163 -28.49 -1.47 5.31
C LYS A 163 -28.33 -0.80 6.66
N ILE A 164 -27.93 0.47 6.65
CA ILE A 164 -27.86 1.31 7.85
C ILE A 164 -28.70 2.57 7.60
N SER A 165 -29.69 2.83 8.44
CA SER A 165 -30.40 4.11 8.44
C SER A 165 -29.67 5.10 9.35
N MET A 166 -29.07 6.13 8.77
CA MET A 166 -28.36 7.19 9.49
C MET A 166 -29.14 8.51 9.39
N SER A 167 -29.02 9.34 10.42
CA SER A 167 -29.56 10.70 10.34
C SER A 167 -28.73 11.55 9.37
N PRO A 168 -29.34 12.52 8.66
CA PRO A 168 -28.63 13.36 7.70
C PRO A 168 -27.49 14.16 8.36
N VAL A 169 -27.64 14.49 9.66
CA VAL A 169 -26.61 15.18 10.45
C VAL A 169 -25.35 14.31 10.59
N ILE A 170 -25.50 13.03 10.94
CA ILE A 170 -24.36 12.11 11.07
C ILE A 170 -23.65 11.95 9.72
N VAL A 171 -24.43 11.84 8.64
CA VAL A 171 -23.88 11.73 7.29
C VAL A 171 -23.06 12.96 6.92
N ALA A 172 -23.61 14.17 7.12
CA ALA A 172 -22.93 15.42 6.82
C ALA A 172 -21.65 15.60 7.65
N VAL A 173 -21.72 15.35 8.96
CA VAL A 173 -20.56 15.43 9.87
C VAL A 173 -19.48 14.44 9.45
N GLY A 174 -19.84 13.19 9.15
CA GLY A 174 -18.87 12.18 8.71
C GLY A 174 -18.16 12.56 7.42
N TRP A 175 -18.88 13.13 6.44
CA TRP A 175 -18.27 13.65 5.21
C TRP A 175 -17.31 14.81 5.47
N VAL A 176 -17.73 15.81 6.25
CA VAL A 176 -16.89 16.96 6.59
C VAL A 176 -15.64 16.51 7.32
N LEU A 177 -15.77 15.67 8.35
CA LEU A 177 -14.63 15.16 9.11
C LEU A 177 -13.67 14.33 8.25
N SER A 178 -14.19 13.46 7.38
CA SER A 178 -13.35 12.61 6.52
C SER A 178 -12.59 13.43 5.48
N LEU A 179 -13.27 14.38 4.82
CA LEU A 179 -12.63 15.24 3.83
C LEU A 179 -11.64 16.21 4.48
N ALA A 180 -11.97 16.77 5.64
CA ALA A 180 -11.06 17.62 6.41
C ALA A 180 -9.82 16.84 6.87
N CYS A 181 -9.98 15.60 7.32
CA CYS A 181 -8.87 14.74 7.72
C CYS A 181 -7.98 14.36 6.53
N LEU A 182 -8.54 13.95 5.39
CA LEU A 182 -7.77 13.67 4.18
C LEU A 182 -7.04 14.92 3.70
N GLY A 183 -7.72 16.07 3.68
CA GLY A 183 -7.14 17.36 3.30
C GLY A 183 -5.98 17.76 4.23
N SER A 184 -6.15 17.61 5.54
CA SER A 184 -5.09 17.94 6.50
C SER A 184 -3.89 17.00 6.41
N LEU A 185 -4.10 15.71 6.14
CA LEU A 185 -3.00 14.76 5.99
C LEU A 185 -2.18 15.01 4.71
N VAL A 186 -2.81 15.43 3.61
CA VAL A 186 -2.13 15.69 2.32
C VAL A 186 -1.50 17.07 2.28
N TYR A 187 -2.25 18.11 2.68
CA TYR A 187 -1.84 19.51 2.52
C TYR A 187 -1.35 20.16 3.81
N GLY A 188 -1.48 19.50 4.96
CA GLY A 188 -1.04 20.04 6.26
C GLY A 188 0.47 19.95 6.50
N LEU A 189 1.21 19.21 5.67
CA LEU A 189 2.66 19.12 5.73
C LEU A 189 3.31 20.18 4.83
N GLY A 190 4.07 21.08 5.43
CA GLY A 190 4.89 22.07 4.73
C GLY A 190 6.30 21.57 4.41
N ARG A 191 7.10 22.44 3.78
CA ARG A 191 8.54 22.18 3.52
C ARG A 191 9.38 22.18 4.80
N GLU A 192 9.10 23.13 5.69
CA GLU A 192 9.80 23.26 6.98
C GLU A 192 9.56 22.04 7.92
N GLY A 193 8.50 21.28 7.65
CA GLY A 193 8.12 20.13 8.46
C GLY A 193 7.43 20.49 9.77
N LEU A 194 7.08 19.46 10.53
CA LEU A 194 6.48 19.61 11.86
C LEU A 194 7.54 19.46 12.95
N VAL A 195 7.34 20.11 14.10
CA VAL A 195 8.18 19.86 15.29
C VAL A 195 8.15 18.38 15.68
N VAL A 196 9.24 17.86 16.26
CA VAL A 196 9.43 16.42 16.54
C VAL A 196 8.22 15.77 17.24
N PRO A 197 7.62 16.34 18.31
CA PRO A 197 6.45 15.74 18.94
C PRO A 197 5.24 15.67 18.00
N ALA A 198 4.99 16.72 17.21
CA ALA A 198 3.89 16.75 16.24
C ALA A 198 4.14 15.76 15.09
N SER A 199 5.38 15.63 14.64
CA SER A 199 5.80 14.62 13.66
C SER A 199 5.60 13.19 14.17
N ALA A 200 5.89 12.94 15.45
CA ALA A 200 5.66 11.64 16.08
C ALA A 200 4.16 11.28 16.14
N PHE A 201 3.31 12.24 16.51
CA PHE A 201 1.85 12.06 16.45
C PHE A 201 1.34 11.86 15.02
N TYR A 202 1.86 12.65 14.07
CA TYR A 202 1.52 12.53 12.66
C TYR A 202 1.88 11.14 12.11
N ALA A 203 3.09 10.63 12.39
CA ALA A 203 3.53 9.31 11.97
C ALA A 203 2.69 8.18 12.62
N ALA A 204 2.40 8.29 13.92
CA ALA A 204 1.66 7.27 14.66
C ALA A 204 0.18 7.19 14.24
N LEU A 205 -0.49 8.33 14.11
CA LEU A 205 -1.94 8.38 13.90
C LEU A 205 -2.33 8.62 12.44
N GLY A 206 -1.49 9.27 11.64
CA GLY A 206 -1.83 9.76 10.31
C GLY A 206 -2.29 8.65 9.36
N HIS A 207 -1.57 7.53 9.31
CA HIS A 207 -1.99 6.38 8.51
C HIS A 207 -3.34 5.82 8.97
N THR A 208 -3.56 5.71 10.27
CA THR A 208 -4.83 5.17 10.79
C THR A 208 -5.99 6.13 10.54
N ALA A 209 -5.76 7.44 10.67
CA ALA A 209 -6.72 8.49 10.36
C ALA A 209 -7.08 8.51 8.86
N TRP A 210 -6.10 8.28 7.98
CA TRP A 210 -6.34 8.07 6.54
C TRP A 210 -7.26 6.87 6.31
N GLY A 211 -6.94 5.72 6.92
CA GLY A 211 -7.76 4.50 6.84
C GLY A 211 -9.19 4.71 7.36
N LEU A 212 -9.36 5.45 8.46
CA LEU A 212 -10.67 5.78 9.04
C LEU A 212 -11.50 6.66 8.10
N SER A 213 -10.89 7.66 7.48
CA SER A 213 -11.55 8.54 6.52
C SER A 213 -12.03 7.76 5.29
N LEU A 214 -11.19 6.86 4.75
CA LEU A 214 -11.58 5.99 3.64
C LEU A 214 -12.64 4.96 4.04
N ALA A 215 -12.58 4.44 5.26
CA ALA A 215 -13.59 3.52 5.79
C ALA A 215 -14.97 4.20 5.88
N TRP A 216 -15.04 5.44 6.36
CA TRP A 216 -16.29 6.21 6.34
C TRP A 216 -16.82 6.40 4.93
N ILE A 217 -15.98 6.83 3.99
CA ILE A 217 -16.37 7.00 2.57
C ILE A 217 -16.95 5.69 2.01
N THR A 218 -16.28 4.57 2.28
CA THR A 218 -16.74 3.24 1.85
C THR A 218 -18.09 2.89 2.45
N VAL A 219 -18.27 3.10 3.76
CA VAL A 219 -19.54 2.85 4.44
C VAL A 219 -20.65 3.71 3.85
N ALA A 220 -20.42 5.01 3.69
CA ALA A 220 -21.40 5.93 3.10
C ALA A 220 -21.79 5.53 1.68
N CYS A 221 -20.83 5.13 0.84
CA CYS A 221 -21.10 4.62 -0.51
C CYS A 221 -21.94 3.34 -0.49
N CYS A 222 -21.59 2.36 0.35
CA CYS A 222 -22.29 1.08 0.43
C CYS A 222 -23.71 1.20 0.99
N THR A 223 -23.98 2.13 1.91
CA THR A 223 -25.30 2.31 2.54
C THR A 223 -26.20 3.29 1.80
N GLY A 224 -25.80 3.78 0.62
CA GLY A 224 -26.60 4.68 -0.22
C GLY A 224 -26.46 6.18 0.09
N TYR A 225 -25.58 6.57 1.00
CA TYR A 225 -25.28 7.97 1.35
C TYR A 225 -24.07 8.54 0.58
N GLY A 226 -23.59 7.84 -0.45
CA GLY A 226 -22.42 8.24 -1.24
C GLY A 226 -22.70 9.23 -2.38
N GLY A 227 -23.96 9.43 -2.75
CA GLY A 227 -24.36 10.43 -3.76
C GLY A 227 -23.54 10.35 -5.07
N PRO A 228 -23.06 11.49 -5.61
CA PRO A 228 -22.26 11.54 -6.84
C PRO A 228 -20.95 10.75 -6.75
N LEU A 229 -20.31 10.72 -5.57
CA LEU A 229 -19.04 10.00 -5.42
C LEU A 229 -19.22 8.50 -5.63
N ASN A 230 -20.33 7.93 -5.13
CA ASN A 230 -20.63 6.51 -5.38
C ASN A 230 -20.82 6.22 -6.88
N ALA A 231 -21.49 7.12 -7.61
CA ALA A 231 -21.68 6.97 -9.06
C ALA A 231 -20.34 7.03 -9.81
N PHE A 232 -19.44 7.94 -9.41
CA PHE A 232 -18.09 8.03 -9.97
C PHE A 232 -17.25 6.78 -9.67
N LEU A 233 -17.16 6.37 -8.40
CA LEU A 233 -16.35 5.22 -7.98
C LEU A 233 -16.88 3.88 -8.52
N SER A 234 -18.19 3.77 -8.76
CA SER A 234 -18.81 2.59 -9.36
C SER A 234 -18.75 2.56 -10.88
N CYS A 235 -18.08 3.53 -11.52
CA CYS A 235 -17.98 3.60 -12.97
C CYS A 235 -17.26 2.38 -13.54
N LYS A 236 -17.87 1.74 -14.56
CA LYS A 236 -17.32 0.53 -15.21
C LYS A 236 -15.96 0.76 -15.87
N LEU A 237 -15.62 2.02 -16.20
CA LEU A 237 -14.32 2.40 -16.74
C LEU A 237 -13.16 2.00 -15.81
N PHE A 238 -13.37 2.02 -14.48
CA PHE A 238 -12.33 1.69 -13.50
C PHE A 238 -12.10 0.19 -13.31
N LEU A 239 -13.00 -0.67 -13.80
CA LEU A 239 -12.88 -2.13 -13.65
C LEU A 239 -11.58 -2.71 -14.24
N PRO A 240 -11.18 -2.41 -15.50
CA PRO A 240 -9.92 -2.92 -16.04
C PRO A 240 -8.71 -2.42 -15.24
N PHE A 241 -8.65 -1.13 -14.90
CA PHE A 241 -7.54 -0.54 -14.14
C PHE A 241 -7.42 -1.15 -12.74
N SER A 242 -8.55 -1.37 -12.06
CA SER A 242 -8.59 -2.02 -10.74
C SER A 242 -8.00 -3.44 -10.78
N ARG A 243 -8.29 -4.22 -11.84
CA ARG A 243 -7.73 -5.57 -12.00
C ARG A 243 -6.22 -5.56 -12.28
N LEU A 244 -5.73 -4.56 -13.02
CA LEU A 244 -4.32 -4.42 -13.37
C LEU A 244 -3.47 -3.77 -12.28
N THR A 245 -4.09 -3.21 -11.24
CA THR A 245 -3.40 -2.38 -10.23
C THR A 245 -2.24 -3.13 -9.56
N TYR A 246 -2.36 -4.44 -9.31
CA TYR A 246 -1.27 -5.22 -8.72
C TYR A 246 -0.05 -5.33 -9.66
N CYS A 247 -0.27 -5.66 -10.92
CA CYS A 247 0.80 -5.73 -11.92
C CYS A 247 1.44 -4.35 -12.15
N ALA A 248 0.63 -3.29 -12.22
CA ALA A 248 1.10 -1.91 -12.34
C ALA A 248 1.93 -1.49 -11.12
N TYR A 249 1.47 -1.84 -9.92
CA TYR A 249 2.20 -1.61 -8.68
C TYR A 249 3.58 -2.27 -8.67
N LEU A 250 3.72 -3.48 -9.22
CA LEU A 250 5.03 -4.14 -9.24
C LEU A 250 6.00 -3.52 -10.24
N ILE A 251 5.54 -3.20 -11.45
CA ILE A 251 6.40 -2.79 -12.56
C ILE A 251 6.72 -1.29 -12.60
N HIS A 252 5.86 -0.43 -12.01
CA HIS A 252 6.02 1.03 -12.17
C HIS A 252 7.38 1.57 -11.70
N PRO A 253 8.00 1.12 -10.58
CA PRO A 253 9.27 1.70 -10.15
C PRO A 253 10.42 1.23 -11.04
N VAL A 254 10.32 0.04 -11.64
CA VAL A 254 11.27 -0.44 -12.65
C VAL A 254 11.22 0.47 -13.88
N ILE A 255 10.02 0.81 -14.34
CA ILE A 255 9.82 1.72 -15.46
C ILE A 255 10.34 3.12 -15.13
N MET A 256 9.99 3.65 -13.95
CA MET A 256 10.47 4.96 -13.51
C MET A 256 12.00 5.00 -13.41
N CYS A 257 12.62 3.93 -12.92
CA CYS A 257 14.08 3.83 -12.86
C CYS A 257 14.67 3.80 -14.27
N PHE A 258 14.16 2.93 -15.14
CA PHE A 258 14.62 2.86 -16.53
C PHE A 258 14.49 4.20 -17.26
N THR A 259 13.34 4.86 -17.20
CA THR A 259 13.13 6.14 -17.90
C THR A 259 13.95 7.28 -17.33
N SER A 260 14.31 7.24 -16.04
CA SER A 260 15.12 8.29 -15.41
C SER A 260 16.61 8.09 -15.66
N PHE A 261 17.10 6.85 -15.64
CA PHE A 261 18.53 6.54 -15.78
C PHE A 261 18.93 6.27 -17.24
N ALA A 262 17.99 6.09 -18.16
CA ALA A 262 18.29 6.05 -19.59
C ALA A 262 18.56 7.45 -20.21
N LEU A 263 18.55 8.52 -19.41
CA LEU A 263 18.85 9.88 -19.88
C LEU A 263 20.36 10.09 -19.97
N ASP A 264 20.80 10.74 -21.05
CA ASP A 264 22.22 11.11 -21.24
C ASP A 264 22.65 12.34 -20.42
N GLY A 265 21.70 13.04 -19.81
CA GLY A 265 21.95 14.29 -19.09
C GLY A 265 20.92 14.56 -17.99
N SER A 266 21.23 15.52 -17.12
CA SER A 266 20.36 15.88 -16.00
C SER A 266 19.09 16.58 -16.49
N LEU A 267 17.95 16.22 -15.89
CA LEU A 267 16.66 16.82 -16.19
C LEU A 267 16.29 17.85 -15.11
N HIS A 268 16.08 19.10 -15.53
CA HIS A 268 15.58 20.14 -14.63
C HIS A 268 14.10 19.93 -14.30
N LEU A 269 13.84 19.45 -13.09
CA LEU A 269 12.51 19.08 -12.65
C LEU A 269 11.68 20.31 -12.27
N HIS A 270 10.84 20.77 -13.20
CA HIS A 270 9.80 21.75 -12.92
C HIS A 270 8.45 21.06 -12.71
N ASN A 271 7.49 21.73 -12.07
CA ASN A 271 6.15 21.17 -11.82
C ASN A 271 5.47 20.64 -13.09
N TYR A 272 5.58 21.36 -14.23
CA TYR A 272 4.99 20.92 -15.49
C TYR A 272 5.69 19.67 -16.05
N MET A 273 7.02 19.59 -15.97
CA MET A 273 7.77 18.40 -16.37
C MET A 273 7.44 17.21 -15.47
N ALA A 274 7.30 17.42 -14.17
CA ALA A 274 6.92 16.37 -13.23
C ALA A 274 5.55 15.75 -13.59
N ILE A 275 4.57 16.56 -13.99
CA ILE A 275 3.25 16.08 -14.44
C ILE A 275 3.38 15.25 -15.73
N VAL A 276 4.16 15.73 -16.71
CA VAL A 276 4.37 15.02 -17.98
C VAL A 276 5.04 13.66 -17.75
N ILE A 277 6.10 13.63 -16.93
CA ILE A 277 6.82 12.39 -16.58
C ILE A 277 5.90 11.44 -15.81
N PHE A 278 5.10 11.95 -14.87
CA PHE A 278 4.13 11.15 -14.13
C PHE A 278 3.11 10.50 -15.07
N CYS A 279 2.49 11.28 -15.97
CA CYS A 279 1.52 10.78 -16.92
C CYS A 279 2.13 9.73 -17.87
N GLY A 280 3.35 9.99 -18.38
CA GLY A 280 4.07 9.05 -19.25
C GLY A 280 4.37 7.73 -18.55
N ASN A 281 4.94 7.78 -17.35
CA ASN A 281 5.23 6.60 -16.54
C ASN A 281 3.96 5.84 -16.16
N ALA A 282 2.86 6.53 -15.84
CA ALA A 282 1.58 5.91 -15.50
C ALA A 282 1.01 5.12 -16.69
N VAL A 283 0.96 5.73 -17.89
CA VAL A 283 0.47 5.07 -19.11
C VAL A 283 1.33 3.85 -19.43
N LEU A 284 2.65 4.00 -19.44
CA LEU A 284 3.56 2.89 -19.72
C LEU A 284 3.43 1.77 -18.68
N SER A 285 3.28 2.11 -17.40
CA SER A 285 3.09 1.13 -16.32
C SER A 285 1.81 0.31 -16.51
N PHE A 286 0.69 0.93 -16.89
CA PHE A 286 -0.54 0.19 -17.14
C PHE A 286 -0.48 -0.66 -18.42
N LEU A 287 0.21 -0.20 -19.46
CA LEU A 287 0.43 -0.98 -20.69
C LEU A 287 1.29 -2.23 -20.40
N CYS A 288 2.40 -2.08 -19.69
CA CYS A 288 3.23 -3.21 -19.26
C CYS A 288 2.48 -4.13 -18.30
N ALA A 289 1.73 -3.58 -17.35
CA ALA A 289 0.91 -4.35 -16.42
C ALA A 289 -0.14 -5.22 -17.13
N PHE A 290 -0.75 -4.71 -18.20
CA PHE A 290 -1.67 -5.47 -19.03
C PHE A 290 -0.99 -6.69 -19.67
N GLY A 291 0.19 -6.50 -20.27
CA GLY A 291 0.97 -7.59 -20.85
C GLY A 291 1.37 -8.64 -19.80
N ILE A 292 1.85 -8.19 -18.64
CA ILE A 292 2.24 -9.06 -17.53
C ILE A 292 1.04 -9.85 -16.97
N SER A 293 -0.11 -9.20 -16.79
CA SER A 293 -1.31 -9.84 -16.26
C SER A 293 -1.82 -10.93 -17.20
N ILE A 294 -1.79 -10.71 -18.52
CA ILE A 294 -2.18 -11.73 -19.50
C ILE A 294 -1.18 -12.90 -19.54
N ALA A 295 0.12 -12.61 -19.43
CA ALA A 295 1.15 -13.64 -19.53
C ALA A 295 1.25 -14.53 -18.29
N PHE A 296 1.10 -13.96 -17.09
CA PHE A 296 1.39 -14.65 -15.83
C PHE A 296 0.18 -14.77 -14.91
N GLU A 297 -0.59 -13.69 -14.69
CA GLU A 297 -1.69 -13.71 -13.72
C GLU A 297 -2.89 -14.51 -14.23
N ALA A 298 -3.36 -14.23 -15.44
CA ALA A 298 -4.57 -14.83 -16.01
C ALA A 298 -4.45 -16.36 -16.20
N PRO A 299 -3.34 -16.91 -16.73
CA PRO A 299 -3.17 -18.36 -16.87
C PRO A 299 -3.15 -19.07 -15.52
N VAL A 300 -2.48 -18.49 -14.52
CA VAL A 300 -2.41 -19.06 -13.16
C VAL A 300 -3.78 -19.04 -12.49
N VAL A 301 -4.53 -17.95 -12.62
CA VAL A 301 -5.91 -17.89 -12.10
C VAL A 301 -6.79 -18.96 -12.75
N ASN A 302 -6.67 -19.18 -14.05
CA ASN A 302 -7.44 -20.22 -14.75
C ASN A 302 -7.01 -21.63 -14.32
N LEU A 303 -5.71 -21.88 -14.18
CA LEU A 303 -5.19 -23.15 -13.68
C LEU A 303 -5.69 -23.44 -12.25
N LEU A 304 -5.63 -22.45 -11.36
CA LEU A 304 -6.13 -22.58 -10.00
C LEU A 304 -7.62 -22.86 -9.94
N LYS A 305 -8.43 -22.26 -10.83
CA LYS A 305 -9.86 -22.57 -10.93
C LYS A 305 -10.12 -24.01 -11.34
N ILE A 306 -9.28 -24.58 -12.20
CA ILE A 306 -9.42 -25.99 -12.63
C ILE A 306 -9.00 -26.94 -11.50
N ILE A 307 -7.91 -26.64 -10.78
CA ILE A 307 -7.40 -27.49 -9.69
C ILE A 307 -8.28 -27.44 -8.44
N LEU A 308 -8.89 -26.28 -8.15
CA LEU A 308 -9.69 -26.04 -6.94
C LEU A 308 -11.21 -26.11 -7.18
N ALA A 309 -11.65 -26.43 -8.39
CA ALA A 309 -13.04 -26.78 -8.69
C ALA A 309 -13.34 -28.22 -8.24
#